data_AF-A0A3C1BUU1-F1
#
_entry.id   AF-A0A3C1BUU1-F1
#
_cell.length_a   1.000
_cell.length_b   1.000
_cell.length_c   1.000
_cell.angle_alpha   90.00
_cell.angle_beta   90.00
_cell.angle_gamma   90.00
#
_symmetry.space_group_name_H-M   'P 1'
#
loop_
_entity.id
_entity.type
_entity.pdbx_description
1 polymer ?
#
loop_
_entity_poly.entity_id
_entity_poly.type
_entity_poly.pdbx_seq_one_letter_code
_entity_poly.pdbx_strand_id
1 'polypeptide(L)'
;RGFAVVADEVRKLAERTQNSTKEIENMVKEMQSNIRIVSEGAQGVIDSVAVQKSFTENAFESFHTINAAVEDLNSSIGSISAAIEEQSATTEEIAGSVENVARGSEHTNEVVTELMSDANHLTGSLNGIAEKYAKLTYTSKGFYFVTAKIAHIAFMKRIFDCFQNGTTIQLPDHTTCGFGKFYFGKGMELFGKDPDFQALAKPHEGVHKLGNEIMSRLKSNNKSGIEEAINELDNNVRSLVAKLDFLSEKYR
;
A
#
# COMPACT_ATOMS: atom_id res chain seq x y z
N ARG A 1 -9.31 107.26 -84.45
CA ARG A 1 -10.31 106.29 -83.90
C ARG A 1 -9.76 104.87 -83.75
N GLY A 2 -8.78 104.40 -84.55
CA GLY A 2 -8.19 103.06 -84.38
C GLY A 2 -7.31 102.85 -83.14
N PHE A 3 -6.50 103.85 -82.75
CA PHE A 3 -5.59 103.72 -81.59
C PHE A 3 -6.29 103.53 -80.24
N ALA A 4 -7.46 104.16 -80.02
CA ALA A 4 -8.22 103.99 -78.78
C ALA A 4 -8.83 102.58 -78.66
N VAL A 5 -9.27 101.99 -79.78
CA VAL A 5 -9.81 100.63 -79.83
C VAL A 5 -8.71 99.59 -79.60
N VAL A 6 -7.54 99.79 -80.20
CA VAL A 6 -6.36 98.93 -79.97
C VAL A 6 -5.89 99.01 -78.51
N ALA A 7 -5.90 100.21 -77.93
CA ALA A 7 -5.52 100.40 -76.52
C ALA A 7 -6.48 99.71 -75.54
N ASP A 8 -7.80 99.77 -75.80
CA ASP A 8 -8.78 99.05 -74.97
C ASP A 8 -8.68 97.53 -75.13
N GLU A 9 -8.34 97.03 -76.32
CA GLU A 9 -8.17 95.59 -76.56
C GLU A 9 -6.88 95.06 -75.92
N VAL A 10 -5.80 95.85 -75.96
CA VAL A 10 -4.55 95.55 -75.23
C VAL A 10 -4.77 95.59 -73.72
N ARG A 11 -5.57 96.53 -73.20
CA ARG A 11 -5.95 96.60 -71.78
C ARG A 11 -6.73 95.37 -71.35
N LYS A 12 -7.75 94.96 -72.12
CA LYS A 12 -8.53 93.73 -71.86
C LYS A 12 -7.67 92.47 -71.93
N LEU A 13 -6.75 92.40 -72.89
CA LEU A 13 -5.83 91.28 -73.00
C LEU A 13 -4.88 91.22 -71.80
N ALA A 14 -4.30 92.36 -71.40
CA ALA A 14 -3.48 92.46 -70.21
C ALA A 14 -4.25 92.08 -68.94
N GLU A 15 -5.50 92.50 -68.80
CA GLU A 15 -6.38 92.16 -67.66
C GLU A 15 -6.72 90.66 -67.64
N ARG A 16 -7.01 90.04 -68.79
CA ARG A 16 -7.16 88.57 -68.92
C ARG A 16 -5.87 87.83 -68.58
N THR A 17 -4.73 88.26 -69.11
CA THR A 17 -3.42 87.67 -68.81
C THR A 17 -3.09 87.78 -67.33
N GLN A 18 -3.38 88.92 -66.69
CA GLN A 18 -3.17 89.13 -65.27
C GLN A 18 -4.06 88.20 -64.42
N ASN A 19 -5.34 88.05 -64.78
CA ASN A 19 -6.25 87.13 -64.11
C ASN A 19 -5.81 85.67 -64.25
N SER A 20 -5.45 85.22 -65.46
CA SER A 20 -4.93 83.86 -65.69
C SER A 20 -3.60 83.62 -64.96
N THR A 21 -2.73 84.63 -64.85
CA THR A 21 -1.49 84.52 -64.07
C THR A 21 -1.79 84.34 -62.58
N LYS A 22 -2.83 85.01 -62.06
CA LYS A 22 -3.27 84.88 -60.67
C LYS A 22 -3.94 83.52 -60.37
N GLU A 23 -4.68 82.98 -61.33
CA GLU A 23 -5.19 81.60 -61.26
C GLU A 23 -4.04 80.59 -61.23
N ILE A 24 -3.03 80.75 -62.08
CA ILE A 24 -1.82 79.91 -62.05
C ILE A 24 -1.08 80.03 -60.72
N GLU A 25 -0.92 81.24 -60.19
CA GLU A 25 -0.29 81.46 -58.88
C GLU A 25 -1.02 80.68 -57.76
N ASN A 26 -2.36 80.70 -57.77
CA ASN A 26 -3.17 79.97 -56.81
C ASN A 26 -3.04 78.46 -56.98
N MET A 27 -3.09 77.95 -58.22
CA MET A 27 -2.89 76.51 -58.50
C MET A 27 -1.51 76.03 -58.04
N VAL A 28 -0.46 76.83 -58.25
CA VAL A 28 0.90 76.50 -57.80
C VAL A 28 0.97 76.47 -56.27
N LYS A 29 0.36 77.43 -55.57
CA LYS A 29 0.29 77.42 -54.10
C LYS A 29 -0.44 76.20 -53.57
N GLU A 30 -1.55 75.82 -54.19
CA GLU A 30 -2.31 74.63 -53.82
C GLU A 30 -1.50 73.34 -54.06
N MET A 31 -0.81 73.26 -55.21
CA MET A 31 0.06 72.13 -55.53
C MET A 31 1.22 72.01 -54.54
N GLN A 32 1.86 73.13 -54.17
CA GLN A 32 2.92 73.16 -53.15
C GLN A 32 2.40 72.69 -51.79
N SER A 33 1.20 73.12 -51.40
CA SER A 33 0.53 72.65 -50.17
C SER A 33 0.30 71.15 -50.21
N ASN A 34 -0.25 70.62 -51.30
CA ASN A 34 -0.49 69.19 -51.48
C ASN A 34 0.80 68.37 -51.46
N ILE A 35 1.88 68.86 -52.09
CA ILE A 35 3.20 68.21 -52.04
C ILE A 35 3.70 68.12 -50.60
N ARG A 36 3.52 69.17 -49.80
CA ARG A 36 3.91 69.15 -48.38
C ARG A 36 3.12 68.12 -47.58
N ILE A 37 1.80 68.06 -47.76
CA ILE A 37 0.94 67.06 -47.10
C ILE A 37 1.38 65.64 -47.49
N VAL A 38 1.65 65.39 -48.77
CA VAL A 38 2.13 64.09 -49.25
C VAL A 38 3.49 63.74 -48.66
N SER A 39 4.40 64.72 -48.56
CA SER A 39 5.73 64.51 -47.96
C SER A 39 5.64 64.17 -46.47
N GLU A 40 4.77 64.87 -45.72
CA GLU A 40 4.53 64.58 -44.30
C GLU A 40 3.87 63.20 -44.12
N GLY A 41 2.90 62.85 -44.97
CA GLY A 41 2.30 61.51 -44.99
C GLY A 41 3.30 60.40 -45.32
N ALA A 42 4.18 60.62 -46.29
CA ALA A 42 5.23 59.67 -46.66
C ALA A 42 6.21 59.44 -45.50
N GLN A 43 6.56 60.49 -44.74
CA GLN A 43 7.39 60.34 -43.54
C GLN A 43 6.68 59.48 -42.48
N GLY A 44 5.39 59.71 -42.24
CA GLY A 44 4.60 58.89 -41.31
C GLY A 44 4.53 57.40 -41.70
N VAL A 45 4.50 57.10 -43.00
CA VAL A 45 4.59 55.72 -43.51
C VAL A 45 5.97 55.12 -43.22
N ILE A 46 7.06 55.86 -43.45
CA ILE A 46 8.43 55.39 -43.15
C ILE A 46 8.57 55.04 -41.67
N ASP A 47 8.07 55.90 -40.78
CA ASP A 47 8.12 55.68 -39.33
C ASP A 47 7.30 54.45 -38.93
N SER A 48 6.11 54.26 -39.53
CA SER A 48 5.26 53.10 -39.28
C SER A 48 5.92 51.79 -39.75
N VAL A 49 6.58 51.80 -40.91
CA VAL A 49 7.33 50.65 -41.43
C VAL A 49 8.50 50.30 -40.51
N ALA A 50 9.20 51.29 -39.94
CA ALA A 50 10.27 51.04 -38.98
C ALA A 50 9.77 50.36 -37.71
N VAL A 51 8.62 50.80 -37.17
CA VAL A 51 7.97 50.16 -36.02
C VAL A 51 7.53 48.73 -36.38
N GLN A 52 6.95 48.52 -37.55
CA GLN A 52 6.49 47.20 -37.99
C GLN A 52 7.64 46.22 -38.20
N LYS A 53 8.80 46.70 -38.64
CA LYS A 53 10.02 45.89 -38.70
C LYS A 53 10.40 45.37 -37.31
N SER A 54 10.42 46.24 -36.29
CA SER A 54 10.72 45.85 -34.92
C SER A 54 9.74 44.81 -34.37
N PHE A 55 8.43 44.97 -34.62
CA PHE A 55 7.45 43.94 -34.24
C PHE A 55 7.69 42.59 -34.92
N THR A 56 8.11 42.62 -36.19
CA THR A 56 8.40 41.39 -36.94
C THR A 56 9.65 40.68 -36.39
N GLU A 57 10.69 41.42 -36.03
CA GLU A 57 11.89 40.89 -35.38
C GLU A 57 11.56 40.23 -34.03
N ASN A 58 10.77 40.91 -33.19
CA ASN A 58 10.31 40.34 -31.90
C ASN A 58 9.46 39.07 -32.07
N ALA A 59 8.59 39.05 -33.09
CA ALA A 59 7.80 37.85 -33.40
C ALA A 59 8.71 36.68 -33.82
N PHE A 60 9.76 36.96 -34.60
CA PHE A 60 10.72 35.95 -35.02
C PHE A 60 11.48 35.35 -33.83
N GLU A 61 11.94 36.18 -32.89
CA GLU A 61 12.58 35.71 -31.65
C GLU A 61 11.64 34.85 -30.79
N SER A 62 10.37 35.26 -30.71
CA SER A 62 9.33 34.50 -30.01
C SER A 62 9.12 33.12 -30.64
N PHE A 63 9.05 33.04 -31.97
CA PHE A 63 8.97 31.76 -32.67
C PHE A 63 10.20 30.89 -32.46
N HIS A 64 11.39 31.49 -32.41
CA HIS A 64 12.60 30.73 -32.14
C HIS A 64 12.59 30.11 -30.74
N THR A 65 12.11 30.84 -29.75
CA THR A 65 11.93 30.36 -28.37
C THR A 65 10.90 29.24 -28.30
N ILE A 66 9.78 29.38 -29.01
CA ILE A 66 8.74 28.33 -29.09
C ILE A 66 9.31 27.05 -29.70
N ASN A 67 10.08 27.15 -30.79
CA ASN A 67 10.69 25.97 -31.42
C ASN A 67 11.67 25.26 -30.47
N ALA A 68 12.51 26.00 -29.75
CA ALA A 68 13.41 25.42 -28.76
C ALA A 68 12.64 24.68 -27.65
N ALA A 69 11.56 25.27 -27.13
CA ALA A 69 10.71 24.62 -26.14
C ALA A 69 10.03 23.34 -26.68
N VAL A 70 9.66 23.32 -27.96
CA VAL A 70 9.09 22.13 -28.62
C VAL A 70 10.15 21.03 -28.77
N GLU A 71 11.40 21.36 -29.09
CA GLU A 71 12.50 20.39 -29.14
C GLU A 71 12.77 19.78 -27.75
N ASP A 72 12.80 20.60 -26.71
CA ASP A 72 12.95 20.14 -25.31
C ASP A 72 11.79 19.23 -24.87
N LEU A 73 10.56 19.58 -25.26
CA LEU A 73 9.38 18.75 -25.01
C LEU A 73 9.49 17.39 -25.70
N ASN A 74 9.94 17.34 -26.96
CA ASN A 74 10.13 16.08 -27.68
C ASN A 74 11.21 15.20 -27.02
N SER A 75 12.31 15.79 -26.56
CA SER A 75 13.34 15.08 -25.80
C SER A 75 12.79 14.50 -24.48
N SER A 76 11.98 15.29 -23.77
CA SER A 76 11.34 14.87 -22.53
C SER A 76 10.36 13.73 -22.76
N ILE A 77 9.56 13.79 -23.83
CA ILE A 77 8.64 12.69 -24.22
C ILE A 77 9.44 11.41 -24.48
N GLY A 78 10.58 11.48 -25.18
CA GLY A 78 11.43 10.31 -25.41
C GLY A 78 11.94 9.69 -24.10
N SER A 79 12.34 10.52 -23.15
CA SER A 79 12.78 10.05 -21.82
C SER A 79 11.65 9.41 -21.02
N ILE A 80 10.44 9.99 -21.08
CA ILE A 80 9.24 9.42 -20.44
C ILE A 80 8.88 8.08 -21.06
N SER A 81 8.95 7.94 -22.39
CA SER A 81 8.70 6.66 -23.07
C SER A 81 9.68 5.58 -22.62
N ALA A 82 10.97 5.88 -22.53
CA ALA A 82 11.97 4.94 -22.04
C ALA A 82 11.69 4.51 -20.58
N ALA A 83 11.31 5.46 -19.72
CA ALA A 83 10.93 5.16 -18.33
C ALA A 83 9.67 4.28 -18.24
N ILE A 84 8.69 4.48 -19.14
CA ILE A 84 7.49 3.65 -19.20
C ILE A 84 7.84 2.22 -19.63
N GLU A 85 8.75 2.02 -20.58
CA GLU A 85 9.22 0.69 -20.97
C GLU A 85 9.89 -0.05 -19.80
N GLU A 86 10.78 0.63 -19.06
CA GLU A 86 11.43 0.08 -17.87
C GLU A 86 10.41 -0.24 -16.74
N GLN A 87 9.43 0.64 -16.54
CA GLN A 87 8.35 0.43 -15.57
C GLN A 87 7.47 -0.77 -15.96
N SER A 88 7.20 -0.96 -17.25
CA SER A 88 6.44 -2.12 -17.75
C SER A 88 7.18 -3.42 -17.45
N ALA A 89 8.48 -3.48 -17.77
CA ALA A 89 9.31 -4.64 -17.48
C ALA A 89 9.34 -4.96 -15.97
N THR A 90 9.52 -3.93 -15.13
CA THR A 90 9.51 -4.09 -13.67
C THR A 90 8.16 -4.60 -13.16
N THR A 91 7.06 -4.16 -13.77
CA THR A 91 5.70 -4.60 -13.40
C THR A 91 5.50 -6.09 -13.73
N GLU A 92 6.02 -6.56 -14.86
CA GLU A 92 6.00 -7.98 -15.21
C GLU A 92 6.81 -8.84 -14.22
N GLU A 93 7.98 -8.35 -13.79
CA GLU A 93 8.78 -9.03 -12.75
C GLU A 93 8.07 -9.10 -11.40
N ILE A 94 7.38 -8.02 -11.01
CA ILE A 94 6.55 -7.99 -9.80
C ILE A 94 5.42 -9.01 -9.91
N ALA A 95 4.72 -9.08 -11.05
CA ALA A 95 3.64 -10.04 -11.26
C ALA A 95 4.14 -11.49 -11.10
N GLY A 96 5.29 -11.82 -11.69
CA GLY A 96 5.90 -13.14 -11.52
C GLY A 96 6.32 -13.44 -10.08
N SER A 97 6.83 -12.43 -9.37
CA SER A 97 7.18 -12.55 -7.95
C SER A 97 5.95 -12.81 -7.08
N VAL A 98 4.83 -12.14 -7.35
CA VAL A 98 3.55 -12.37 -6.65
C VAL A 98 3.03 -13.79 -6.90
N GLU A 99 3.15 -14.30 -8.14
CA GLU A 99 2.78 -15.68 -8.45
C GLU A 99 3.66 -16.70 -7.71
N ASN A 100 4.96 -16.44 -7.59
CA ASN A 100 5.87 -17.28 -6.79
C ASN A 100 5.47 -17.30 -5.30
N VAL A 101 5.11 -16.15 -4.73
CA VAL A 101 4.63 -16.05 -3.34
C VAL A 101 3.33 -16.82 -3.16
N ALA A 102 2.38 -16.70 -4.10
CA ALA A 102 1.12 -17.43 -4.05
C ALA A 102 1.36 -18.96 -4.07
N ARG A 103 2.22 -19.44 -4.98
CA ARG A 103 2.60 -20.86 -5.05
C ARG A 103 3.31 -21.33 -3.78
N GLY A 104 4.22 -20.52 -3.23
CA GLY A 104 4.90 -20.83 -1.96
C GLY A 104 3.93 -20.92 -0.78
N SER A 105 2.91 -20.06 -0.74
CA SER A 105 1.85 -20.09 0.27
C SER A 105 0.97 -21.34 0.16
N GLU A 106 0.59 -21.72 -1.06
CA GLU A 106 -0.16 -22.96 -1.31
C GLU A 106 0.63 -24.19 -0.85
N HIS A 107 1.90 -24.29 -1.25
CA HIS A 107 2.77 -25.38 -0.79
C HIS A 107 2.96 -25.40 0.73
N THR A 108 3.07 -24.22 1.37
CA THR A 108 3.14 -24.14 2.83
C THR A 108 1.87 -24.66 3.48
N ASN A 109 0.70 -24.37 2.93
CA ASN A 109 -0.57 -24.90 3.44
C ASN A 109 -0.66 -26.43 3.29
N GLU A 110 -0.16 -27.00 2.19
CA GLU A 110 -0.07 -28.45 2.01
C GLU A 110 0.82 -29.08 3.11
N VAL A 111 2.02 -28.53 3.32
CA VAL A 111 2.95 -29.00 4.36
C VAL A 111 2.35 -28.90 5.76
N VAL A 112 1.66 -27.80 6.08
CA VAL A 112 0.96 -27.65 7.36
C VAL A 112 -0.14 -28.69 7.53
N THR A 113 -0.89 -28.99 6.46
CA THR A 113 -1.94 -30.00 6.48
C THR A 113 -1.37 -31.41 6.72
N GLU A 114 -0.26 -31.73 6.06
CA GLU A 114 0.46 -33.00 6.27
C GLU A 114 1.00 -33.10 7.70
N LEU A 115 1.64 -32.05 8.22
CA LEU A 115 2.15 -32.00 9.59
C LEU A 115 1.04 -32.19 10.64
N MET A 116 -0.14 -31.60 10.40
CA MET A 116 -1.31 -31.82 11.27
C MET A 116 -1.77 -33.29 11.24
N SER A 117 -1.75 -33.93 10.07
CA SER A 117 -2.05 -35.36 9.93
C SER A 117 -1.07 -36.22 10.72
N ASP A 118 0.23 -35.93 10.63
CA ASP A 118 1.27 -36.63 11.37
C ASP A 118 1.13 -36.44 12.88
N ALA A 119 0.84 -35.22 13.33
CA ALA A 119 0.57 -34.93 14.73
C ALA A 119 -0.65 -35.69 15.27
N ASN A 120 -1.70 -35.87 14.45
CA ASN A 120 -2.85 -36.73 14.76
C ASN A 120 -2.41 -38.19 14.96
N HIS A 121 -1.66 -38.74 14.01
CA HIS A 121 -1.17 -40.11 14.05
C HIS A 121 -0.27 -40.36 15.27
N LEU A 122 0.62 -39.42 15.59
CA LEU A 122 1.51 -39.50 16.74
C LEU A 122 0.72 -39.47 18.06
N THR A 123 -0.24 -38.55 18.20
CA THR A 123 -1.09 -38.46 19.40
C THR A 123 -1.90 -39.73 19.59
N GLY A 124 -2.46 -40.30 18.53
CA GLY A 124 -3.16 -41.59 18.56
C GLY A 124 -2.27 -42.73 19.02
N SER A 125 -1.05 -42.80 18.47
CA SER A 125 -0.05 -43.81 18.84
C SER A 125 0.37 -43.70 20.32
N LEU A 126 0.62 -42.48 20.81
CA LEU A 126 0.94 -42.22 22.21
C LEU A 126 -0.18 -42.64 23.16
N ASN A 127 -1.44 -42.35 22.80
CA ASN A 127 -2.60 -42.81 23.59
C ASN A 127 -2.70 -44.34 23.62
N GLY A 128 -2.48 -45.02 22.49
CA GLY A 128 -2.48 -46.48 22.42
C GLY A 128 -1.37 -47.12 23.26
N ILE A 129 -0.17 -46.52 23.25
CA ILE A 129 0.94 -46.93 24.12
C ILE A 129 0.55 -46.72 25.59
N ALA A 130 0.04 -45.54 25.94
CA ALA A 130 -0.34 -45.23 27.32
C ALA A 130 -1.37 -46.22 27.87
N GLU A 131 -2.39 -46.57 27.09
CA GLU A 131 -3.42 -47.53 27.48
C GLU A 131 -2.84 -48.94 27.69
N LYS A 132 -1.94 -49.38 26.80
CA LYS A 132 -1.30 -50.71 26.91
C LYS A 132 -0.45 -50.82 28.17
N TYR A 133 0.32 -49.78 28.50
CA TYR A 133 1.14 -49.76 29.71
C TYR A 133 0.29 -49.64 30.99
N ALA A 134 -0.81 -48.88 30.97
CA ALA A 134 -1.71 -48.77 32.13
C ALA A 134 -2.32 -50.11 32.58
N LYS A 135 -2.41 -51.10 31.67
CA LYS A 135 -2.90 -52.47 31.97
C LYS A 135 -1.83 -53.39 32.58
N LEU A 136 -0.56 -52.99 32.61
CA LEU A 136 0.52 -53.79 33.19
C LEU A 136 0.59 -53.60 34.71
N THR A 137 0.50 -54.73 35.45
CA THR A 137 0.40 -54.79 36.91
C THR A 137 1.65 -54.30 37.66
N TYR A 138 2.79 -54.20 36.98
CA TYR A 138 4.09 -53.80 37.56
C TYR A 138 4.56 -52.42 37.10
N THR A 139 3.64 -51.54 36.70
CA THR A 139 4.02 -50.18 36.30
C THR A 139 4.48 -49.36 37.50
N SER A 140 5.59 -48.66 37.29
CA SER A 140 6.11 -47.62 38.17
C SER A 140 5.02 -46.60 38.54
N LYS A 141 5.05 -46.11 39.78
CA LYS A 141 4.18 -45.02 40.24
C LYS A 141 4.37 -43.75 39.40
N GLY A 142 5.56 -43.55 38.82
CA GLY A 142 5.86 -42.45 37.90
C GLY A 142 4.98 -42.44 36.65
N PHE A 143 4.44 -43.59 36.24
CA PHE A 143 3.63 -43.71 35.02
C PHE A 143 2.30 -42.93 35.07
N TYR A 144 1.76 -42.65 36.26
CA TYR A 144 0.60 -41.77 36.42
C TYR A 144 0.88 -40.37 35.85
N PHE A 145 2.11 -39.87 36.01
CA PHE A 145 2.50 -38.54 35.52
C PHE A 145 2.76 -38.53 34.02
N VAL A 146 3.33 -39.62 33.46
CA VAL A 146 3.46 -39.80 32.01
C VAL A 146 2.09 -39.78 31.33
N THR A 147 1.10 -40.46 31.91
CA THR A 147 -0.28 -40.47 31.40
C THR A 147 -0.91 -39.07 31.44
N ALA A 148 -0.66 -38.31 32.52
CA ALA A 148 -1.11 -36.92 32.63
C ALA A 148 -0.49 -36.01 31.55
N LYS A 149 0.80 -36.17 31.24
CA LYS A 149 1.47 -35.44 30.16
C LYS A 149 0.82 -35.70 28.80
N ILE A 150 0.56 -36.97 28.47
CA ILE A 150 -0.09 -37.35 27.20
C ILE A 150 -1.50 -36.75 27.11
N ALA A 151 -2.25 -36.77 28.21
CA ALA A 151 -3.58 -36.15 28.27
C ALA A 151 -3.54 -34.63 28.03
N HIS A 152 -2.53 -33.92 28.54
CA HIS A 152 -2.37 -32.49 28.26
C HIS A 152 -1.94 -32.20 26.81
N ILE A 153 -1.10 -33.04 26.20
CA ILE A 153 -0.77 -32.92 24.76
C ILE A 153 -2.06 -33.03 23.93
N ALA A 154 -2.91 -34.01 24.23
CA ALA A 154 -4.20 -34.18 23.57
C ALA A 154 -5.15 -32.98 23.83
N PHE A 155 -5.10 -32.38 25.01
CA PHE A 155 -5.87 -31.19 25.35
C PHE A 155 -5.43 -29.96 24.53
N MET A 156 -4.13 -29.67 24.49
CA MET A 156 -3.56 -28.56 23.71
C MET A 156 -3.87 -28.69 22.22
N LYS A 157 -3.76 -29.91 21.69
CA LYS A 157 -4.12 -30.19 20.30
C LYS A 157 -5.58 -29.83 20.00
N ARG A 158 -6.53 -30.21 20.87
CA ARG A 158 -7.95 -29.86 20.67
C ARG A 158 -8.18 -28.35 20.66
N ILE A 159 -7.48 -27.61 21.51
CA ILE A 159 -7.56 -26.14 21.53
C ILE A 159 -7.04 -25.56 20.22
N PHE A 160 -5.89 -26.04 19.74
CA PHE A 160 -5.30 -25.62 18.48
C PHE A 160 -6.19 -25.94 17.27
N ASP A 161 -6.77 -27.15 17.22
CA ASP A 161 -7.72 -27.55 16.18
C ASP A 161 -8.95 -26.63 16.15
N CYS A 162 -9.46 -26.24 17.32
CA CYS A 162 -10.58 -25.30 17.45
C CYS A 162 -10.21 -23.89 16.98
N PHE A 163 -9.02 -23.41 17.36
CA PHE A 163 -8.51 -22.11 16.96
C PHE A 163 -8.35 -22.01 15.44
N GLN A 164 -7.69 -23.00 14.81
CA GLN A 164 -7.46 -23.02 13.36
C GLN A 164 -8.76 -23.11 12.56
N ASN A 165 -9.73 -23.91 13.02
CA ASN A 165 -11.00 -24.10 12.32
C ASN A 165 -12.08 -23.09 12.72
N GLY A 166 -11.80 -22.17 13.65
CA GLY A 166 -12.80 -21.25 14.22
C GLY A 166 -13.97 -21.96 14.90
N THR A 167 -13.78 -23.19 15.37
CA THR A 167 -14.80 -23.98 16.07
C THR A 167 -14.63 -23.86 17.58
N THR A 168 -15.63 -24.33 18.33
CA THR A 168 -15.57 -24.33 19.79
C THR A 168 -16.04 -25.68 20.34
N ILE A 169 -15.43 -26.09 21.44
CA ILE A 169 -15.81 -27.29 22.18
C ILE A 169 -15.98 -26.96 23.66
N GLN A 170 -16.78 -27.75 24.36
CA GLN A 170 -16.83 -27.69 25.80
C GLN A 170 -15.65 -28.48 26.38
N LEU A 171 -14.73 -27.76 27.02
CA LEU A 171 -13.61 -28.38 27.71
C LEU A 171 -14.04 -28.80 29.13
N PRO A 172 -13.55 -29.95 29.63
CA PRO A 172 -13.81 -30.36 31.01
C PRO A 172 -13.14 -29.40 31.99
N ASP A 173 -13.72 -29.27 33.18
CA ASP A 173 -13.09 -28.56 34.29
C ASP A 173 -11.91 -29.37 34.85
N HIS A 174 -10.94 -28.67 35.44
CA HIS A 174 -9.75 -29.27 36.05
C HIS A 174 -10.07 -30.32 37.13
N THR A 175 -11.24 -30.28 37.77
CA THR A 175 -11.67 -31.30 38.75
C THR A 175 -12.31 -32.53 38.11
N THR A 176 -12.89 -32.36 36.91
CA THR A 176 -13.67 -33.41 36.23
C THR A 176 -12.89 -34.11 35.11
N CYS A 177 -11.75 -33.56 34.70
CA CYS A 177 -10.85 -34.17 33.73
C CYS A 177 -10.20 -35.45 34.29
N GLY A 178 -9.63 -36.29 33.41
CA GLY A 178 -9.05 -37.58 33.81
C GLY A 178 -7.94 -37.44 34.85
N PHE A 179 -7.04 -36.45 34.68
CA PHE A 179 -6.01 -36.15 35.66
C PHE A 179 -6.59 -35.56 36.95
N GLY A 180 -7.61 -34.68 36.88
CA GLY A 180 -8.30 -34.13 38.03
C GLY A 180 -8.90 -35.19 38.95
N LYS A 181 -9.66 -36.13 38.36
CA LYS A 181 -10.24 -37.27 39.10
C LYS A 181 -9.17 -38.13 39.78
N PHE A 182 -8.05 -38.34 39.10
CA PHE A 182 -6.90 -39.01 39.71
C PHE A 182 -6.31 -38.16 40.84
N TYR A 183 -6.01 -36.90 40.58
CA TYR A 183 -5.35 -35.97 41.50
C TYR A 183 -6.11 -35.90 42.84
N PHE A 184 -7.41 -35.60 42.81
CA PHE A 184 -8.24 -35.45 44.00
C PHE A 184 -8.68 -36.77 44.64
N GLY A 185 -8.51 -37.90 43.95
CA GLY A 185 -8.83 -39.24 44.47
C GLY A 185 -7.57 -40.02 44.82
N LYS A 186 -7.33 -41.10 44.07
CA LYS A 186 -6.22 -42.05 44.27
C LYS A 186 -4.83 -41.38 44.30
N GLY A 187 -4.66 -40.26 43.61
CA GLY A 187 -3.43 -39.46 43.63
C GLY A 187 -3.12 -38.89 45.01
N MET A 188 -4.12 -38.35 45.72
CA MET A 188 -3.94 -37.90 47.11
C MET A 188 -3.64 -39.06 48.07
N GLU A 189 -4.22 -40.24 47.85
CA GLU A 189 -3.91 -41.42 48.66
C GLU A 189 -2.45 -41.88 48.48
N LEU A 190 -1.95 -41.85 47.24
CA LEU A 190 -0.62 -42.34 46.90
C LEU A 190 0.50 -41.32 47.12
N PHE A 191 0.24 -40.05 46.86
CA PHE A 191 1.22 -38.97 46.74
C PHE A 191 0.87 -37.73 47.55
N GLY A 192 -0.26 -37.70 48.26
CA GLY A 192 -0.76 -36.49 48.92
C GLY A 192 0.13 -35.93 50.03
N LYS A 193 1.15 -36.68 50.48
CA LYS A 193 2.18 -36.18 51.42
C LYS A 193 3.36 -35.51 50.73
N ASP A 194 3.47 -35.62 49.41
CA ASP A 194 4.55 -35.02 48.63
C ASP A 194 4.20 -33.57 48.26
N PRO A 195 4.97 -32.57 48.74
CA PRO A 195 4.73 -31.17 48.39
C PRO A 195 4.83 -30.90 46.89
N ASP A 196 5.66 -31.65 46.16
CA ASP A 196 5.82 -31.49 44.71
C ASP A 196 4.55 -31.95 43.96
N PHE A 197 3.89 -33.00 44.46
CA PHE A 197 2.59 -33.45 43.95
C PHE A 197 1.51 -32.42 44.24
N GLN A 198 1.44 -31.91 45.47
CA GLN A 198 0.47 -30.87 45.84
C GLN A 198 0.64 -29.58 45.01
N ALA A 199 1.87 -29.25 44.62
CA ALA A 199 2.18 -28.10 43.81
C ALA A 199 1.66 -28.19 42.36
N LEU A 200 1.11 -29.33 41.92
CA LEU A 200 0.47 -29.47 40.60
C LEU A 200 -0.91 -28.82 40.51
N ALA A 201 -1.64 -28.65 41.62
CA ALA A 201 -3.02 -28.16 41.60
C ALA A 201 -3.18 -26.82 40.88
N LYS A 202 -2.40 -25.81 41.31
CA LYS A 202 -2.48 -24.45 40.78
C LYS A 202 -2.15 -24.35 39.29
N PRO A 203 -1.02 -24.88 38.78
CA PRO A 203 -0.74 -24.85 37.35
C PRO A 203 -1.76 -25.66 36.52
N HIS A 204 -2.25 -26.79 37.04
CA HIS A 204 -3.30 -27.58 36.36
C HIS A 204 -4.62 -26.81 36.23
N GLU A 205 -5.08 -26.14 37.29
CA GLU A 205 -6.24 -25.26 37.25
C GLU A 205 -6.05 -24.12 36.25
N GLY A 206 -4.87 -23.49 36.24
CA GLY A 206 -4.51 -22.41 35.31
C GLY A 206 -4.62 -22.82 33.84
N VAL A 207 -4.11 -24.00 33.49
CA VAL A 207 -4.20 -24.57 32.12
C VAL A 207 -5.67 -24.71 31.68
N HIS A 208 -6.54 -25.25 32.53
CA HIS A 208 -7.96 -25.41 32.22
C HIS A 208 -8.72 -24.08 32.16
N LYS A 209 -8.40 -23.13 33.04
CA LYS A 209 -9.01 -21.78 33.03
C LYS A 209 -8.71 -21.06 31.71
N LEU A 210 -7.44 -21.02 31.31
CA LEU A 210 -7.01 -20.40 30.05
C LEU A 210 -7.59 -21.13 28.83
N GLY A 211 -7.62 -22.46 28.85
CA GLY A 211 -8.25 -23.23 27.76
C GLY A 211 -9.73 -22.90 27.57
N ASN A 212 -10.49 -22.81 28.67
CA ASN A 212 -11.91 -22.42 28.61
C ASN A 212 -12.11 -20.95 28.22
N GLU A 213 -11.21 -20.07 28.64
CA GLU A 213 -11.21 -18.68 28.23
C GLU A 213 -11.01 -18.54 26.71
N ILE A 214 -10.05 -19.26 26.13
CA ILE A 214 -9.82 -19.30 24.68
C ILE A 214 -11.10 -19.76 23.96
N MET A 215 -11.76 -20.83 24.45
CA MET A 215 -13.04 -21.28 23.88
C MET A 215 -14.14 -20.21 23.94
N SER A 216 -14.21 -19.45 25.03
CA SER A 216 -15.17 -18.35 25.18
C SER A 216 -14.88 -17.19 24.21
N ARG A 217 -13.61 -16.83 24.05
CA ARG A 217 -13.17 -15.79 23.09
C ARG A 217 -13.46 -16.21 21.64
N LEU A 218 -13.18 -17.46 21.28
CA LEU A 218 -13.56 -18.03 19.98
C LEU A 218 -15.07 -17.98 19.75
N LYS A 219 -15.87 -18.35 20.76
CA LYS A 219 -17.35 -18.35 20.67
C LYS A 219 -17.93 -16.95 20.44
N SER A 220 -17.31 -15.93 21.04
CA SER A 220 -17.74 -14.53 20.90
C SER A 220 -17.23 -13.84 19.62
N ASN A 221 -16.48 -14.57 18.77
CA ASN A 221 -15.78 -14.04 17.59
C ASN A 221 -14.84 -12.85 17.92
N ASN A 222 -14.43 -12.72 19.18
CA ASN A 222 -13.50 -11.70 19.62
C ASN A 222 -12.07 -12.22 19.48
N LYS A 223 -11.44 -11.94 18.33
CA LYS A 223 -10.07 -12.36 18.05
C LYS A 223 -9.01 -11.58 18.84
N SER A 224 -9.38 -10.50 19.51
CA SER A 224 -8.45 -9.67 20.27
C SER A 224 -7.88 -10.43 21.47
N GLY A 225 -6.55 -10.50 21.55
CA GLY A 225 -5.81 -11.14 22.64
C GLY A 225 -5.96 -12.67 22.72
N ILE A 226 -6.53 -13.35 21.71
CA ILE A 226 -6.55 -14.83 21.68
C ILE A 226 -5.13 -15.38 21.61
N GLU A 227 -4.25 -14.78 20.80
CA GLU A 227 -2.85 -15.18 20.70
C GLU A 227 -2.10 -15.01 22.02
N GLU A 228 -2.36 -13.92 22.75
CA GLU A 228 -1.81 -13.71 24.09
C GLU A 228 -2.26 -14.80 25.07
N ALA A 229 -3.55 -15.15 25.07
CA ALA A 229 -4.09 -16.22 25.91
C ALA A 229 -3.51 -17.59 25.54
N ILE A 230 -3.27 -17.86 24.24
CA ILE A 230 -2.60 -19.09 23.76
C ILE A 230 -1.14 -19.12 24.26
N ASN A 231 -0.42 -18.01 24.18
CA ASN A 231 0.96 -17.91 24.66
C ASN A 231 1.04 -18.09 26.19
N GLU A 232 0.12 -17.51 26.94
CA GLU A 232 0.04 -17.71 28.40
C GLU A 232 -0.27 -19.17 28.75
N LEU A 233 -1.16 -19.81 27.98
CA LEU A 233 -1.47 -21.23 28.12
C LEU A 233 -0.24 -22.10 27.85
N ASP A 234 0.53 -21.85 26.77
CA ASP A 234 1.76 -22.60 26.46
C ASP A 234 2.78 -22.51 27.59
N ASN A 235 3.00 -21.30 28.13
CA ASN A 235 3.90 -21.09 29.27
C ASN A 235 3.45 -21.87 30.51
N ASN A 236 2.15 -21.87 30.82
CA ASN A 236 1.60 -22.63 31.94
C ASN A 236 1.71 -24.15 31.74
N VAL A 237 1.48 -24.64 30.52
CA VAL A 237 1.64 -26.06 30.18
C VAL A 237 3.10 -26.48 30.30
N ARG A 238 4.06 -25.68 29.83
CA ARG A 238 5.50 -25.97 29.99
C ARG A 238 5.89 -26.12 31.46
N SER A 239 5.42 -25.20 32.30
CA SER A 239 5.65 -25.26 33.76
C SER A 239 5.03 -26.51 34.39
N LEU A 240 3.80 -26.87 34.00
CA LEU A 240 3.12 -28.07 34.48
C LEU A 240 3.82 -29.35 34.03
N VAL A 241 4.23 -29.43 32.77
CA VAL A 241 4.94 -30.59 32.20
C VAL A 241 6.30 -30.79 32.89
N ALA A 242 7.05 -29.72 33.17
CA ALA A 242 8.32 -29.82 33.90
C ALA A 242 8.14 -30.42 35.31
N LYS A 243 7.07 -30.06 36.01
CA LYS A 243 6.74 -30.65 37.33
C LYS A 243 6.32 -32.12 37.21
N LEU A 244 5.54 -32.46 36.18
CA LEU A 244 5.16 -33.85 35.91
C LEU A 244 6.37 -34.71 35.55
N ASP A 245 7.35 -34.17 34.83
CA ASP A 245 8.62 -34.86 34.52
C ASP A 245 9.42 -35.16 35.78
N PHE A 246 9.59 -34.15 36.64
CA PHE A 246 10.26 -34.33 37.91
C PHE A 246 9.59 -35.43 38.77
N LEU A 247 8.26 -35.43 38.87
CA LEU A 247 7.52 -36.45 39.61
C LEU A 247 7.60 -37.84 38.94
N SER A 248 7.59 -37.89 37.61
CA SER A 248 7.77 -39.13 36.85
C SER A 248 9.11 -39.78 37.15
N GLU A 249 10.18 -38.99 37.26
CA GLU A 249 11.52 -39.49 37.61
C GLU A 249 11.63 -39.85 39.09
N LYS A 250 11.08 -39.02 39.98
CA LYS A 250 11.09 -39.24 41.44
C LYS A 250 10.40 -40.54 41.85
N TYR A 251 9.35 -40.92 41.12
CA TYR A 251 8.54 -42.11 41.39
C TYR A 251 8.79 -43.26 40.40
N ARG A 252 9.90 -43.20 39.65
CA ARG A 252 10.29 -44.18 38.64
C ARG A 252 10.48 -45.58 39.22
#